data_AF-R5L629-F1
#
_entry.id   AF-R5L629-F1
#
_cell.length_a   1.000
_cell.length_b   1.000
_cell.length_c   1.000
_cell.angle_alpha   90.00
_cell.angle_beta   90.00
_cell.angle_gamma   90.00
#
_symmetry.space_group_name_H-M   'P 1'
#
loop_
_entity.id
_entity.type
_entity.pdbx_description
1 polymer ?
#
loop_
_entity_poly.entity_id
_entity_poly.type
_entity_poly.pdbx_seq_one_letter_code
_entity_poly.pdbx_strand_id
1 'polypeptide(L)'
;MENKKALAAVWQFVKFGMVGAVNTILSYVIYNFCYYALNSGVHIANITGFVITVFIAYLLQSRFVFRQDENAEKRVWWKVLLKTYVSYSFTGLFLTELLIWLWINVIDLGQYLGGVCEWLSGFGITFDQYDLAASLVPLMNLVVTIPLNFVINKFWAYRQRKPGAPDKEPRDS
;
A
#
# COMPACT_ATOMS: atom_id res chain seq x y z
N MET A 1 11.38 21.23 -19.65
CA MET A 1 10.55 20.02 -19.87
C MET A 1 10.58 19.06 -18.68
N GLU A 2 11.69 18.95 -17.93
CA GLU A 2 11.80 18.05 -16.78
C GLU A 2 10.88 18.41 -15.61
N ASN A 3 10.77 19.68 -15.23
CA ASN A 3 9.88 20.11 -14.13
C ASN A 3 8.42 19.69 -14.32
N LYS A 4 7.89 19.74 -15.56
CA LYS A 4 6.51 19.30 -15.85
C LYS A 4 6.33 17.79 -15.64
N LYS A 5 7.33 16.97 -15.98
CA LYS A 5 7.30 15.51 -15.78
C LYS A 5 7.41 15.15 -14.29
N ALA A 6 8.29 15.83 -13.56
CA ALA A 6 8.44 15.65 -12.11
C ALA A 6 7.15 16.03 -11.37
N LEU A 7 6.55 17.19 -11.68
CA LEU A 7 5.27 17.61 -11.10
C LEU A 7 4.15 16.61 -11.40
N ALA A 8 4.08 16.08 -12.63
CA ALA A 8 3.10 15.06 -12.97
C ALA A 8 3.30 13.77 -12.16
N ALA A 9 4.55 13.35 -11.93
CA ALA A 9 4.86 12.17 -11.11
C ALA A 9 4.49 12.38 -9.64
N VAL A 10 4.78 13.55 -9.07
CA VAL A 10 4.36 13.92 -7.70
C VAL A 10 2.84 13.92 -7.59
N TRP A 11 2.15 14.51 -8.57
CA TRP A 11 0.69 14.53 -8.58
C TRP A 11 0.08 13.12 -8.68
N GLN A 12 0.69 12.21 -9.44
CA GLN A 12 0.29 10.79 -9.45
C GLN A 12 0.47 10.14 -8.08
N PHE A 13 1.59 10.41 -7.40
CA PHE A 13 1.85 9.89 -6.06
C PHE A 13 0.82 10.39 -5.04
N VAL A 14 0.49 11.68 -5.07
CA VAL A 14 -0.56 12.27 -4.20
C VAL A 14 -1.92 11.59 -4.45
N LYS A 15 -2.32 11.40 -5.71
CA LYS A 15 -3.57 10.68 -6.02
C LYS A 15 -3.53 9.23 -5.57
N PHE A 16 -2.40 8.56 -5.71
CA PHE A 16 -2.23 7.20 -5.22
C PHE A 16 -2.41 7.14 -3.70
N GLY A 17 -1.80 8.07 -2.96
CA GLY A 17 -1.99 8.21 -1.52
C GLY A 17 -3.44 8.47 -1.13
N MET A 18 -4.16 9.34 -1.84
CA MET A 18 -5.59 9.59 -1.62
C MET A 18 -6.43 8.32 -1.83
N VAL A 19 -6.16 7.56 -2.90
CA VAL A 19 -6.83 6.28 -3.11
C VAL A 19 -6.51 5.29 -1.98
N GLY A 20 -5.28 5.27 -1.48
CA GLY A 20 -4.89 4.49 -0.31
C GLY A 20 -5.67 4.85 0.96
N ALA A 21 -5.83 6.14 1.25
CA ALA A 21 -6.60 6.60 2.40
C ALA A 21 -8.09 6.20 2.30
N VAL A 22 -8.69 6.37 1.12
CA VAL A 22 -10.06 5.90 0.83
C VAL A 22 -10.15 4.39 1.01
N ASN A 23 -9.14 3.64 0.55
CA ASN A 23 -9.09 2.20 0.71
C ASN A 23 -9.10 1.78 2.18
N THR A 24 -8.32 2.43 3.05
CA THR A 24 -8.30 2.12 4.49
C THR A 24 -9.65 2.35 5.15
N ILE A 25 -10.32 3.47 4.84
CA ILE A 25 -11.66 3.77 5.37
C ILE A 25 -12.66 2.71 4.90
N LEU A 26 -12.65 2.37 3.60
CA LEU A 26 -13.52 1.35 3.03
C LEU A 26 -13.24 -0.03 3.64
N SER A 27 -11.98 -0.40 3.85
CA SER A 27 -11.61 -1.66 4.50
C SER A 27 -12.21 -1.76 5.90
N TYR A 28 -12.12 -0.69 6.69
CA TYR A 28 -12.71 -0.67 8.02
C TYR A 28 -14.24 -0.78 7.95
N VAL A 29 -14.90 -0.03 7.06
CA VAL A 29 -16.36 -0.06 6.91
C VAL A 29 -16.84 -1.44 6.43
N ILE A 30 -16.22 -2.01 5.41
CA ILE A 30 -16.60 -3.31 4.84
C ILE A 30 -16.36 -4.43 5.85
N TYR A 31 -15.22 -4.41 6.54
CA TYR A 31 -14.94 -5.38 7.61
C TYR A 31 -16.03 -5.34 8.69
N ASN A 32 -16.33 -4.16 9.23
CA ASN A 32 -17.33 -4.02 10.30
C ASN A 32 -18.74 -4.39 9.80
N PHE A 33 -19.08 -4.04 8.58
CA PHE A 33 -20.35 -4.45 7.97
C PHE A 33 -20.45 -5.98 7.83
N CYS A 34 -19.43 -6.64 7.28
CA CYS A 34 -19.40 -8.09 7.16
C CYS A 34 -19.41 -8.80 8.53
N TYR A 35 -18.72 -8.23 9.52
CA TYR A 35 -18.65 -8.80 10.86
C TYR A 35 -19.98 -8.64 11.61
N TYR A 36 -20.52 -7.43 11.71
CA TYR A 36 -21.71 -7.15 12.51
C TYR A 36 -23.04 -7.39 11.78
N ALA A 37 -23.16 -7.02 10.50
CA ALA A 37 -24.42 -7.14 9.77
C ALA A 37 -24.64 -8.53 9.17
N LEU A 38 -23.58 -9.18 8.70
CA LEU A 38 -23.66 -10.50 8.07
C LEU A 38 -23.26 -11.66 9.01
N ASN A 39 -22.77 -11.36 10.21
CA ASN A 39 -22.30 -12.34 11.20
C ASN A 39 -21.32 -13.38 10.60
N SER A 40 -20.46 -12.92 9.68
CA SER A 40 -19.57 -13.79 8.90
C SER A 40 -18.35 -14.31 9.67
N GLY A 41 -18.11 -13.77 10.88
CA GLY A 41 -16.89 -14.04 11.66
C GLY A 41 -15.67 -13.25 11.15
N VAL A 42 -14.66 -13.14 12.00
CA VAL A 42 -13.51 -12.23 11.80
C VAL A 42 -12.72 -12.56 10.53
N HIS A 43 -12.44 -13.84 10.27
CA HIS A 43 -11.62 -14.25 9.13
C HIS A 43 -12.32 -14.01 7.79
N ILE A 44 -13.62 -14.33 7.68
CA ILE A 44 -14.39 -14.11 6.46
C ILE A 44 -14.57 -12.61 6.22
N ALA A 45 -14.87 -11.83 7.25
CA ALA A 45 -14.96 -10.38 7.16
C ALA A 45 -13.63 -9.75 6.68
N ASN A 46 -12.48 -10.22 7.19
CA ASN A 46 -11.17 -9.73 6.78
C ASN A 46 -10.84 -10.08 5.33
N ILE A 47 -11.04 -11.34 4.92
CA ILE A 47 -10.80 -11.78 3.53
C ILE A 47 -11.72 -11.03 2.56
N THR A 48 -13.01 -10.90 2.90
CA THR A 48 -13.99 -10.18 2.07
C THR A 48 -13.63 -8.71 1.94
N GLY A 49 -13.28 -8.07 3.06
CA GLY A 49 -12.78 -6.70 3.09
C GLY A 49 -11.57 -6.51 2.20
N PHE A 50 -10.55 -7.36 2.34
CA PHE A 50 -9.36 -7.33 1.48
C PHE A 50 -9.69 -7.48 -0.01
N VAL A 51 -10.49 -8.47 -0.39
CA VAL A 51 -10.84 -8.72 -1.80
C VAL A 51 -11.60 -7.53 -2.40
N ILE A 52 -12.66 -7.07 -1.74
CA ILE A 52 -13.48 -5.96 -2.25
C ILE A 52 -12.65 -4.67 -2.33
N THR A 53 -11.86 -4.38 -1.32
CA THR A 53 -11.10 -3.12 -1.25
C THR A 53 -9.97 -3.08 -2.27
N VAL A 54 -9.23 -4.18 -2.46
CA VAL A 54 -8.21 -4.25 -3.52
C VAL A 54 -8.84 -4.07 -4.91
N PHE A 55 -10.03 -4.63 -5.14
CA PHE A 55 -10.77 -4.40 -6.38
C PHE A 55 -11.18 -2.92 -6.54
N ILE A 56 -11.70 -2.28 -5.49
CA ILE A 56 -12.04 -0.85 -5.53
C ILE A 56 -10.79 0.01 -5.76
N ALA A 57 -9.68 -0.31 -5.08
CA ALA A 57 -8.40 0.36 -5.26
C ALA A 57 -7.94 0.26 -6.72
N TYR A 58 -8.05 -0.93 -7.34
CA TYR A 58 -7.79 -1.12 -8.76
C TYR A 58 -8.69 -0.22 -9.64
N LEU A 59 -10.00 -0.14 -9.37
CA LEU A 59 -10.92 0.70 -10.13
C LEU A 59 -10.58 2.19 -10.00
N LEU A 60 -10.29 2.66 -8.79
CA LEU A 60 -9.92 4.05 -8.53
C LEU A 60 -8.57 4.39 -9.15
N GLN A 61 -7.58 3.52 -9.01
CA GLN A 61 -6.25 3.72 -9.58
C GLN A 61 -6.26 3.72 -11.10
N SER A 62 -6.94 2.76 -11.72
CA SER A 62 -7.05 2.67 -13.18
C SER A 62 -7.75 3.89 -13.78
N ARG A 63 -8.75 4.45 -13.09
CA ARG A 63 -9.52 5.60 -13.56
C ARG A 63 -8.89 6.96 -13.25
N PHE A 64 -8.33 7.14 -12.05
CA PHE A 64 -7.92 8.47 -11.56
C PHE A 64 -6.41 8.70 -11.49
N VAL A 65 -5.63 7.65 -11.14
CA VAL A 65 -4.18 7.75 -10.91
C VAL A 65 -3.41 7.45 -12.20
N PHE A 66 -3.65 6.27 -12.76
CA PHE A 66 -2.92 5.71 -13.90
C PHE A 66 -3.81 5.70 -15.15
N ARG A 67 -4.29 6.87 -15.57
CA ARG A 67 -5.08 7.01 -16.81
C ARG A 67 -4.31 6.40 -17.98
N GLN A 68 -5.03 5.70 -18.86
CA GLN A 68 -4.44 5.14 -20.06
C GLN A 68 -4.12 6.26 -21.04
N ASP A 69 -2.93 6.21 -21.64
CA ASP A 69 -2.57 7.06 -22.77
C ASP A 69 -3.28 6.53 -24.03
N GLU A 70 -4.09 7.37 -24.68
CA GLU A 70 -4.86 7.01 -25.88
C GLU A 70 -3.96 6.61 -27.06
N ASN A 71 -2.72 7.10 -27.08
CA ASN A 71 -1.72 6.80 -28.12
C ASN A 71 -0.85 5.57 -27.80
N ALA A 72 -1.06 4.92 -26.64
CA ALA A 72 -0.30 3.75 -26.23
C ALA A 72 -1.13 2.46 -26.38
N GLU A 73 -0.46 1.31 -26.28
CA GLU A 73 -1.17 0.02 -26.29
C GLU A 73 -2.18 -0.06 -25.13
N LYS A 74 -3.38 -0.58 -25.47
CA LYS A 74 -4.43 -0.81 -24.48
C LYS A 74 -3.97 -1.87 -23.48
N ARG A 75 -4.13 -1.57 -22.20
CA ARG A 75 -3.80 -2.51 -21.13
C ARG A 75 -4.87 -3.61 -21.06
N VAL A 76 -4.44 -4.85 -20.88
CA VAL A 76 -5.35 -5.97 -20.63
C VAL A 76 -5.82 -5.90 -19.17
N TRP A 77 -7.09 -5.55 -18.95
CA TRP A 77 -7.65 -5.22 -17.64
C TRP A 77 -7.43 -6.30 -16.56
N TRP A 78 -7.65 -7.57 -16.89
CA TRP A 78 -7.52 -8.68 -15.93
C TRP A 78 -6.07 -8.92 -15.50
N LYS A 79 -5.10 -8.69 -16.41
CA LYS A 79 -3.67 -8.77 -16.07
C LYS A 79 -3.30 -7.66 -15.09
N VAL A 80 -3.81 -6.45 -15.29
CA VAL A 80 -3.58 -5.33 -14.37
C VAL A 80 -4.22 -5.62 -13.01
N LEU A 81 -5.45 -6.13 -13.00
CA LEU A 81 -6.15 -6.53 -11.77
C LEU A 81 -5.34 -7.56 -10.98
N LEU A 82 -4.91 -8.64 -11.63
CA LEU A 82 -4.09 -9.69 -10.99
C LEU A 82 -2.79 -9.11 -10.42
N LYS A 83 -2.08 -8.29 -11.19
CA LYS A 83 -0.87 -7.60 -10.71
C LYS A 83 -1.14 -6.68 -9.53
N THR A 84 -2.31 -6.07 -9.46
CA THR A 84 -2.70 -5.20 -8.34
C THR A 84 -2.88 -6.05 -7.08
N TYR A 85 -3.59 -7.18 -7.17
CA TYR A 85 -3.67 -8.14 -6.06
C TYR A 85 -2.30 -8.63 -5.60
N VAL A 86 -1.43 -9.02 -6.53
CA VAL A 86 -0.07 -9.45 -6.20
C VAL A 86 0.70 -8.34 -5.47
N SER A 87 0.60 -7.09 -5.95
CA SER A 87 1.25 -5.94 -5.32
C SER A 87 0.74 -5.74 -3.88
N TYR A 88 -0.57 -5.70 -3.68
CA TYR A 88 -1.19 -5.47 -2.37
C TYR A 88 -0.91 -6.61 -1.39
N SER A 89 -0.94 -7.88 -1.82
CA SER A 89 -0.59 -9.01 -0.98
C SER A 89 0.90 -8.99 -0.62
N PHE A 90 1.78 -8.70 -1.57
CA PHE A 90 3.21 -8.64 -1.33
C PHE A 90 3.58 -7.51 -0.36
N THR A 91 3.10 -6.29 -0.63
CA THR A 91 3.42 -5.14 0.24
C THR A 91 2.68 -5.17 1.56
N GLY A 92 1.43 -5.63 1.57
CA GLY A 92 0.53 -5.56 2.72
C GLY A 92 0.69 -6.73 3.69
N LEU A 93 1.02 -7.92 3.20
CA LEU A 93 1.23 -9.10 4.05
C LEU A 93 2.73 -9.37 4.21
N PHE A 94 3.43 -9.70 3.14
CA PHE A 94 4.81 -10.18 3.24
C PHE A 94 5.80 -9.10 3.69
N LEU A 95 5.78 -7.94 3.04
CA LEU A 95 6.70 -6.85 3.38
C LEU A 95 6.38 -6.22 4.73
N THR A 96 5.09 -6.06 5.07
CA THR A 96 4.68 -5.54 6.38
C THR A 96 5.26 -6.39 7.51
N GLU A 97 5.13 -7.71 7.44
CA GLU A 97 5.68 -8.63 8.45
C GLU A 97 7.21 -8.54 8.52
N LEU A 98 7.88 -8.51 7.36
CA LEU A 98 9.34 -8.34 7.31
C LEU A 98 9.79 -7.01 7.94
N LEU A 99 9.06 -5.93 7.69
CA LEU A 99 9.37 -4.62 8.24
C LEU A 99 9.09 -4.57 9.75
N ILE A 100 7.97 -5.14 10.23
CA ILE A 100 7.72 -5.27 11.68
C ILE A 100 8.90 -5.99 12.34
N TRP A 101 9.31 -7.12 11.79
CA TRP A 101 10.45 -7.86 12.32
C TRP A 101 11.73 -7.02 12.31
N LEU A 102 11.99 -6.28 11.22
CA LEU A 102 13.15 -5.41 11.08
C LEU A 102 13.13 -4.26 12.11
N TRP A 103 12.01 -3.56 12.30
CA TRP A 103 11.92 -2.43 13.24
C TRP A 103 12.04 -2.87 14.70
N ILE A 104 11.39 -3.98 15.06
CA ILE A 104 11.31 -4.45 16.44
C ILE A 104 12.50 -5.31 16.84
N ASN A 105 12.93 -6.26 16.01
CA ASN A 105 13.92 -7.27 16.41
C ASN A 105 15.34 -6.95 15.91
N VAL A 106 15.48 -6.29 14.76
CA VAL A 106 16.82 -5.99 14.18
C VAL A 106 17.30 -4.61 14.60
N ILE A 107 16.45 -3.59 14.40
CA ILE A 107 16.77 -2.20 14.75
C ILE A 107 16.57 -1.97 16.25
N ASP A 108 15.67 -2.74 16.89
CA ASP A 108 15.25 -2.55 18.27
C ASP A 108 14.87 -1.08 18.52
N LEU A 109 13.81 -0.65 17.84
CA LEU A 109 13.36 0.74 17.86
C LEU A 109 13.11 1.26 19.29
N GLY A 110 12.73 0.38 20.22
CA GLY A 110 12.45 0.73 21.61
C GLY A 110 13.62 1.43 22.29
N GLN A 111 14.86 0.99 22.02
CA GLN A 111 16.07 1.55 22.63
C GLN A 111 16.26 3.06 22.33
N TYR A 112 15.75 3.54 21.19
CA TYR A 112 15.87 4.94 20.79
C TYR A 112 14.73 5.82 21.35
N LEU A 113 13.70 5.21 21.94
CA LEU A 113 12.50 5.90 22.41
C LEU A 113 12.51 6.15 23.93
N GLY A 114 13.53 5.70 24.66
CA GLY A 114 13.63 5.87 26.11
C GLY A 114 13.43 7.32 26.57
N GLY A 115 14.11 8.27 25.92
CA GLY A 115 13.96 9.70 26.24
C GLY A 115 12.54 10.24 25.98
N VAL A 116 11.82 9.69 25.00
CA VAL A 116 10.42 10.03 24.73
C VAL A 116 9.51 9.44 25.81
N CYS A 117 9.75 8.19 26.23
CA CYS A 117 8.99 7.55 27.32
C CYS A 117 9.15 8.30 28.65
N GLU A 118 10.37 8.73 28.99
CA GLU A 118 10.64 9.52 30.18
C GLU A 118 9.93 10.88 30.13
N TRP A 119 9.98 11.55 28.98
CA TRP A 119 9.29 12.81 28.78
C TRP A 119 7.77 12.67 28.94
N LEU A 120 7.17 11.61 28.37
CA LEU A 120 5.74 11.31 28.52
C LEU A 120 5.34 10.95 29.95
N SER A 121 6.24 10.27 30.68
CA SER A 121 6.03 9.93 32.10
C SER A 121 5.89 11.19 32.96
N GLY A 122 6.55 12.29 32.58
CA GLY A 122 6.37 13.61 33.21
C GLY A 122 4.95 14.19 33.10
N PHE A 123 4.15 13.73 32.13
CA PHE A 123 2.73 14.07 31.97
C PHE A 123 1.78 13.03 32.59
N GLY A 124 2.31 12.05 33.33
CA GLY A 124 1.54 10.96 33.92
C GLY A 124 1.18 9.83 32.95
N ILE A 125 1.80 9.79 31.76
CA ILE A 125 1.56 8.76 30.75
C ILE A 125 2.76 7.81 30.72
N THR A 126 2.60 6.60 31.24
CA THR A 126 3.67 5.60 31.30
C THR A 126 3.52 4.61 30.15
N PHE A 127 4.50 4.59 29.24
CA PHE A 127 4.64 3.58 28.20
C PHE A 127 5.92 2.79 28.40
N ASP A 128 5.85 1.47 28.16
CA ASP A 128 7.07 0.70 27.94
C ASP A 128 7.70 1.08 26.58
N GLN A 129 9.02 0.97 26.48
CA GLN A 129 9.77 1.28 25.25
C GLN A 129 9.29 0.41 24.08
N TYR A 130 9.00 -0.87 24.35
CA TYR A 130 8.47 -1.80 23.37
C TYR A 130 7.07 -1.37 22.89
N ASP A 131 6.17 -1.01 23.80
CA ASP A 131 4.80 -0.63 23.46
C ASP A 131 4.74 0.66 22.63
N LEU A 132 5.59 1.64 22.97
CA LEU A 132 5.71 2.86 22.19
C LEU A 132 6.27 2.56 20.79
N ALA A 133 7.30 1.72 20.69
CA ALA A 133 7.84 1.28 19.40
C ALA A 133 6.78 0.55 18.56
N ALA A 134 6.08 -0.42 19.14
CA ALA A 134 5.04 -1.20 18.48
C ALA A 134 3.90 -0.32 17.95
N SER A 135 3.57 0.76 18.66
CA SER A 135 2.56 1.74 18.22
C SER A 135 3.02 2.58 17.02
N LEU A 136 4.33 2.83 16.88
CA LEU A 136 4.91 3.57 15.75
C LEU A 136 5.17 2.71 14.52
N VAL A 137 5.36 1.41 14.68
CA VAL A 137 5.67 0.49 13.57
C VAL A 137 4.68 0.56 12.41
N PRO A 138 3.35 0.57 12.61
CA PRO A 138 2.41 0.73 11.51
C PRO A 138 2.64 2.02 10.70
N LEU A 139 2.97 3.14 11.36
CA LEU A 139 3.26 4.40 10.70
C LEU A 139 4.57 4.34 9.91
N MET A 140 5.61 3.74 10.50
CA MET A 140 6.89 3.52 9.80
C MET A 140 6.72 2.61 8.58
N ASN A 141 5.88 1.59 8.70
CA ASN A 141 5.53 0.72 7.58
C ASN A 141 4.85 1.49 6.46
N LEU A 142 3.94 2.44 6.75
CA LEU A 142 3.32 3.26 5.71
C LEU A 142 4.34 4.10 4.92
N VAL A 143 5.38 4.60 5.59
CA VAL A 143 6.47 5.39 4.94
C VAL A 143 7.20 4.56 3.89
N VAL A 144 7.36 3.26 4.09
CA VAL A 144 8.05 2.36 3.13
C VAL A 144 7.06 1.75 2.14
N THR A 145 5.93 1.24 2.63
CA THR A 145 4.98 0.47 1.84
C THR A 145 4.22 1.33 0.83
N ILE A 146 3.88 2.59 1.15
CA ILE A 146 3.15 3.46 0.21
C ILE A 146 4.01 3.80 -1.02
N PRO A 147 5.25 4.31 -0.88
CA PRO A 147 6.12 4.57 -2.03
C PRO A 147 6.45 3.31 -2.82
N LEU A 148 6.73 2.20 -2.13
CA LEU A 148 7.05 0.95 -2.82
C LEU A 148 5.85 0.43 -3.62
N ASN A 149 4.66 0.40 -3.02
CA ASN A 149 3.44 -0.04 -3.70
C ASN A 149 3.12 0.89 -4.88
N PHE A 150 3.38 2.20 -4.76
CA PHE A 150 3.26 3.13 -5.89
C PHE A 150 4.24 2.79 -7.03
N VAL A 151 5.51 2.51 -6.72
CA VAL A 151 6.54 2.16 -7.69
C VAL A 151 6.18 0.86 -8.42
N ILE A 152 5.80 -0.18 -7.68
CA ILE A 152 5.36 -1.47 -8.26
C ILE A 152 4.17 -1.25 -9.19
N ASN A 153 3.15 -0.52 -8.72
CA ASN A 153 1.97 -0.27 -9.54
C ASN A 153 2.31 0.55 -10.79
N LYS A 154 3.10 1.62 -10.65
CA LYS A 154 3.46 2.51 -11.75
C LYS A 154 4.29 1.81 -12.82
N PHE A 155 5.29 1.03 -12.44
CA PHE A 155 6.26 0.46 -13.38
C PHE A 155 5.99 -0.99 -13.80
N TRP A 156 5.11 -1.70 -13.09
CA TRP A 156 4.79 -3.09 -13.40
C TRP A 156 3.30 -3.36 -13.63
N ALA A 157 2.42 -2.93 -12.72
CA ALA A 157 0.98 -3.19 -12.86
C ALA A 157 0.36 -2.38 -14.01
N TYR A 158 0.64 -1.08 -14.06
CA TYR A 158 0.02 -0.12 -14.99
C TYR A 158 0.97 0.33 -16.12
N ARG A 159 2.10 -0.35 -16.32
CA ARG A 159 3.04 -0.04 -17.40
C ARG A 159 2.39 -0.20 -18.78
N GLN A 160 2.50 0.84 -19.61
CA GLN A 160 2.13 0.79 -21.03
C GLN A 160 3.37 0.74 -21.90
N ARG A 161 3.30 -0.07 -22.96
CA ARG A 161 4.28 -0.04 -24.04
C ARG A 161 3.79 0.98 -25.07
N LYS A 162 4.73 1.76 -25.61
CA LYS A 162 4.46 2.58 -26.80
C LYS A 162 4.50 1.65 -28.01
N PRO A 163 3.57 1.79 -28.97
CA PRO A 163 3.60 0.97 -30.18
C PRO A 163 4.95 1.12 -30.89
N GLY A 164 5.63 0.00 -31.18
CA GLY A 164 6.90 -0.04 -31.91
C GLY A 164 8.19 -0.22 -31.08
N ALA A 165 8.12 -0.45 -29.76
CA ALA A 165 9.30 -0.84 -28.99
C ALA A 165 9.65 -2.32 -29.25
N PRO A 166 10.90 -2.67 -29.61
CA PRO A 166 11.28 -4.05 -29.92
C PRO A 166 11.05 -4.94 -28.71
N ASP A 167 10.45 -6.09 -28.97
CA ASP A 167 10.07 -7.06 -27.96
C ASP A 167 11.33 -7.59 -27.27
N LYS A 168 11.53 -7.19 -26.02
CA LYS A 168 12.46 -7.88 -25.12
C LYS A 168 11.65 -8.82 -24.26
N GLU A 169 11.20 -9.90 -24.88
CA GLU A 169 10.83 -11.13 -24.21
C GLU A 169 12.10 -11.99 -24.10
N PRO A 170 12.57 -12.37 -22.91
CA PRO A 170 13.05 -13.73 -22.75
C PRO A 170 11.81 -14.61 -22.74
N ARG A 171 11.70 -15.46 -23.77
CA ARG A 171 10.78 -16.60 -23.77
C ARG A 171 10.98 -17.37 -22.47
N ASP A 172 9.88 -17.57 -21.74
CA ASP A 172 9.82 -18.66 -20.77
C ASP A 172 10.20 -19.95 -21.50
N SER A 173 11.31 -20.56 -21.08
CA SER A 173 11.73 -21.91 -21.44
C SER A 173 11.64 -22.79 -20.22
#